data_AF-A0A2P9APE6-F1
#
_entry.id   AF-A0A2P9APE6-F1
#
_cell.length_a   1.000
_cell.length_b   1.000
_cell.length_c   1.000
_cell.angle_alpha   90.00
_cell.angle_beta   90.00
_cell.angle_gamma   90.00
#
_symmetry.space_group_name_H-M   'P 1'
#
loop_
_entity.id
_entity.type
_entity.pdbx_description
1 polymer ?
#
loop_
_entity_poly.entity_id
_entity_poly.type
_entity_poly.pdbx_seq_one_letter_code
_entity_poly.pdbx_strand_id
1 'polypeptide(L)'
;MTGIDGVYSVVASGPAGGAAGVISISNGQITGNDTAGARYGGTASREPDSSVKLDVTMTTPPGVFHIWSGTTGETFQTRSIQLTVPGDAFDNGKAVDVPGYSMVVVFRQIPADFGVFAGEQGISTQIKILQAVERAWASHAEE
;
A
#
# COMPACT_ATOMS: atom_id res chain seq x y z
N MET A 1 -13.78 15.87 12.16
CA MET A 1 -13.44 14.49 11.75
C MET A 1 -13.07 14.53 10.29
N THR A 2 -11.81 14.28 9.96
CA THR A 2 -11.28 14.25 8.59
C THR A 2 -11.82 13.00 7.90
N GLY A 3 -12.63 13.16 6.84
CA GLY A 3 -13.34 12.06 6.17
C GLY A 3 -12.47 11.10 5.33
N ILE A 4 -11.20 10.89 5.71
CA ILE A 4 -10.25 9.99 5.02
C ILE A 4 -9.63 8.95 5.96
N ASP A 5 -9.89 9.03 7.28
CA ASP A 5 -9.38 8.04 8.22
C ASP A 5 -10.02 6.67 7.96
N GLY A 6 -9.20 5.62 7.97
CA GLY A 6 -9.64 4.26 7.64
C GLY A 6 -8.50 3.33 7.27
N VAL A 7 -8.85 2.05 7.06
CA VAL A 7 -7.96 1.03 6.51
C VAL A 7 -8.35 0.79 5.06
N TYR A 8 -7.37 0.79 4.16
CA TYR A 8 -7.58 0.67 2.73
C TYR A 8 -6.73 -0.44 2.15
N SER A 9 -7.34 -1.29 1.33
CA SER A 9 -6.61 -2.06 0.35
C SER A 9 -6.18 -1.10 -0.76
N VAL A 10 -4.91 -1.21 -1.14
CA VAL A 10 -4.32 -0.43 -2.23
C VAL A 10 -3.85 -1.39 -3.28
N VAL A 11 -4.25 -1.13 -4.52
CA VAL A 11 -3.68 -1.79 -5.69
C VAL A 11 -3.12 -0.72 -6.59
N ALA A 12 -1.89 -0.90 -7.04
CA ALA A 12 -1.23 -0.01 -7.98
C ALA A 12 -0.71 -0.80 -9.18
N SER A 13 -0.76 -0.20 -10.36
CA SER A 13 -0.16 -0.74 -11.57
C SER A 13 0.65 0.33 -12.27
N GLY A 14 1.81 -0.05 -12.80
CA GLY A 14 2.68 0.79 -13.61
C GLY A 14 3.27 0.01 -14.79
N PRO A 15 4.18 0.62 -15.56
CA PRO A 15 4.71 0.01 -16.78
C PRO A 15 5.52 -1.26 -16.53
N ALA A 16 6.02 -1.47 -15.31
CA ALA A 16 6.84 -2.61 -14.96
C ALA A 16 6.10 -3.69 -14.12
N GLY A 17 4.82 -3.50 -13.80
CA GLY A 17 4.05 -4.51 -13.05
C GLY A 17 2.96 -3.92 -12.16
N GLY A 18 2.61 -4.67 -11.12
CA GLY A 18 1.60 -4.27 -10.13
C GLY A 18 2.03 -4.56 -8.70
N ALA A 19 1.44 -3.83 -7.77
CA ALA A 19 1.63 -3.97 -6.34
C ALA A 19 0.26 -3.99 -5.64
N ALA A 20 0.17 -4.77 -4.57
CA ALA A 20 -1.01 -4.80 -3.71
C ALA A 20 -0.58 -4.69 -2.25
N GLY A 21 -1.31 -3.93 -1.46
CA GLY A 21 -0.97 -3.67 -0.08
C GLY A 21 -2.14 -3.19 0.76
N VAL A 22 -1.83 -2.88 2.01
CA VAL A 22 -2.77 -2.29 2.95
C VAL A 22 -2.14 -1.04 3.54
N ILE A 23 -2.89 0.06 3.52
CA ILE A 23 -2.54 1.29 4.21
C ILE A 23 -3.58 1.60 5.28
N SER A 24 -3.15 2.26 6.35
CA SER A 24 -4.00 2.83 7.38
C SER A 24 -3.78 4.33 7.43
N ILE A 25 -4.87 5.08 7.44
CA ILE A 25 -4.87 6.53 7.67
C ILE A 25 -5.56 6.78 9.00
N SER A 26 -4.85 7.38 9.95
CA SER A 26 -5.40 7.72 11.27
C SER A 26 -4.91 9.09 11.69
N ASN A 27 -5.83 10.03 11.91
CA ASN A 27 -5.51 11.43 12.21
C ASN A 27 -4.52 12.03 11.20
N GLY A 28 -4.71 11.73 9.91
CA GLY A 28 -3.84 12.18 8.83
C GLY A 28 -2.44 11.56 8.79
N GLN A 29 -2.14 10.55 9.61
CA GLN A 29 -0.90 9.76 9.51
C GLN A 29 -1.12 8.52 8.67
N ILE A 30 -0.20 8.26 7.73
CA ILE A 30 -0.20 7.08 6.87
C ILE A 30 0.80 6.07 7.43
N THR A 31 0.36 4.82 7.54
CA THR A 31 1.23 3.65 7.63
C THR A 31 0.77 2.60 6.63
N GLY A 32 1.66 1.73 6.17
CA GLY A 32 1.26 0.65 5.29
C GLY A 32 2.37 -0.30 4.92
N ASN A 33 1.97 -1.42 4.31
CA ASN A 33 2.90 -2.36 3.70
C ASN A 33 2.31 -2.93 2.41
N ASP A 34 3.16 -3.38 1.49
CA ASP A 34 2.75 -4.16 0.31
C ASP A 34 3.28 -5.60 0.34
N THR A 35 2.79 -6.40 -0.60
CA THR A 35 3.18 -7.80 -0.77
C THR A 35 4.61 -8.00 -1.27
N ALA A 36 5.26 -6.96 -1.79
CA ALA A 36 6.66 -7.00 -2.20
C ALA A 36 7.60 -6.74 -1.01
N GLY A 37 7.06 -6.33 0.15
CA GLY A 37 7.81 -6.03 1.36
C GLY A 37 8.16 -4.55 1.51
N ALA A 38 7.59 -3.67 0.69
CA ALA A 38 7.71 -2.23 0.88
C ALA A 38 6.97 -1.79 2.15
N ARG A 39 7.53 -0.78 2.83
CA ARG A 39 6.92 -0.11 3.97
C ARG A 39 6.59 1.33 3.61
N TYR A 40 5.41 1.76 3.99
CA TYR A 40 4.92 3.11 3.75
C TYR A 40 4.71 3.84 5.07
N GLY A 41 5.12 5.10 5.09
CA GLY A 41 4.83 6.06 6.16
C GLY A 41 4.55 7.42 5.55
N GLY A 42 3.87 8.32 6.26
CA GLY A 42 3.64 9.65 5.72
C GLY A 42 2.45 10.37 6.30
N THR A 43 1.94 11.35 5.54
CA THR A 43 0.77 12.13 5.93
C THR A 43 -0.26 12.25 4.82
N ALA A 44 -1.52 12.40 5.21
CA ALA A 44 -2.65 12.67 4.35
C ALA A 44 -3.40 13.90 4.84
N SER A 45 -3.66 14.85 3.95
CA SER A 45 -4.44 16.06 4.24
C SER A 45 -5.49 16.28 3.16
N ARG A 46 -6.70 16.69 3.58
CA ARG A 46 -7.71 17.17 2.64
C ARG A 46 -7.44 18.65 2.34
N GLU A 47 -7.41 18.98 1.07
CA GLU A 47 -7.19 20.33 0.56
C GLU A 47 -8.52 21.12 0.46
N PRO A 48 -8.49 22.45 0.31
CA PRO A 48 -9.70 23.28 0.21
C PRO A 48 -10.63 22.91 -0.96
N ASP A 49 -10.08 22.36 -2.04
CA ASP A 49 -10.83 21.87 -3.21
C ASP A 49 -11.39 20.45 -3.04
N SER A 50 -11.31 19.90 -1.82
CA SER A 50 -11.68 18.53 -1.46
C SER A 50 -10.79 17.42 -2.04
N SER A 51 -9.72 17.75 -2.77
CA SER A 51 -8.68 16.77 -3.09
C SER A 51 -7.96 16.30 -1.83
N VAL A 52 -7.26 15.18 -1.93
CA VAL A 52 -6.46 14.62 -0.85
C VAL A 52 -5.00 14.65 -1.29
N LYS A 53 -4.20 15.40 -0.54
CA LYS A 53 -2.75 15.39 -0.67
C LYS A 53 -2.17 14.28 0.20
N LEU A 54 -1.30 13.48 -0.39
CA LEU A 54 -0.54 12.42 0.26
C LEU A 54 0.95 12.76 0.13
N ASP A 55 1.65 12.81 1.25
CA ASP A 55 3.11 12.85 1.29
C ASP A 55 3.60 11.54 1.90
N VAL A 56 4.06 10.64 1.04
CA VAL A 56 4.37 9.24 1.38
C VAL A 56 5.86 8.99 1.24
N THR A 57 6.46 8.47 2.29
CA THR A 57 7.77 7.85 2.25
C THR A 57 7.60 6.35 2.08
N MET A 58 8.20 5.80 1.04
CA MET A 58 8.26 4.37 0.79
C MET A 58 9.69 3.88 1.02
N THR A 59 9.85 2.85 1.85
CA THR A 59 11.12 2.15 2.06
C THR A 59 11.01 0.71 1.56
N THR A 60 11.89 0.32 0.64
CA THR A 60 11.93 -1.03 0.05
C THR A 60 13.23 -1.74 0.40
N PRO A 61 13.18 -3.03 0.74
CA PRO A 61 14.39 -3.86 0.90
C PRO A 61 15.08 -4.13 -0.45
N PRO A 62 16.32 -4.66 -0.43
CA PRO A 62 17.02 -5.13 -1.63
C PRO A 62 16.17 -6.10 -2.45
N GLY A 63 16.30 -6.04 -3.79
CA GLY A 63 15.65 -6.98 -4.71
C GLY A 63 14.18 -6.69 -5.02
N VAL A 64 13.56 -5.67 -4.41
CA VAL A 64 12.19 -5.27 -4.73
C VAL A 64 12.15 -4.47 -6.03
N PHE A 65 11.29 -4.90 -6.97
CA PHE A 65 11.04 -4.21 -8.24
C PHE A 65 10.06 -3.05 -8.06
N HIS A 66 10.47 -1.84 -8.44
CA HIS A 66 9.56 -0.68 -8.44
C HIS A 66 8.68 -0.69 -9.70
N ILE A 67 7.36 -0.68 -9.52
CA ILE A 67 6.39 -0.87 -10.62
C ILE A 67 6.38 0.27 -11.65
N TRP A 68 6.93 1.44 -11.31
CA TRP A 68 7.01 2.61 -12.22
C TRP A 68 8.31 2.69 -13.03
N SER A 69 9.43 2.13 -12.55
CA SER A 69 10.73 2.22 -13.23
C SER A 69 11.31 0.87 -13.64
N GLY A 70 10.80 -0.24 -13.10
CA GLY A 70 11.34 -1.58 -13.30
C GLY A 70 12.73 -1.79 -12.70
N THR A 71 13.20 -0.87 -11.86
CA THR A 71 14.54 -0.91 -11.28
C THR A 71 14.52 -1.55 -9.90
N THR A 72 15.54 -2.34 -9.58
CA THR A 72 15.80 -2.90 -8.24
C THR A 72 17.06 -2.30 -7.64
N GLY A 73 17.09 -2.17 -6.32
CA GLY A 73 18.31 -1.83 -5.58
C GLY A 73 18.96 -3.05 -4.93
N GLU A 74 20.28 -3.01 -4.77
CA GLU A 74 21.04 -4.01 -3.97
C GLU A 74 21.05 -3.68 -2.47
N THR A 75 20.63 -2.46 -2.12
CA THR A 75 20.52 -1.95 -0.76
C THR A 75 19.10 -1.47 -0.50
N PHE A 76 18.78 -1.18 0.77
CA PHE A 76 17.54 -0.49 1.11
C PHE A 76 17.43 0.84 0.36
N GLN A 77 16.25 1.10 -0.19
CA GLN A 77 15.94 2.33 -0.90
C GLN A 77 14.78 3.04 -0.20
N THR A 78 14.91 4.35 0.01
CA THR A 78 13.84 5.20 0.51
C THR A 78 13.51 6.26 -0.53
N ARG A 79 12.22 6.42 -0.85
CA ARG A 79 11.71 7.39 -1.82
C ARG A 79 10.57 8.19 -1.19
N SER A 80 10.55 9.48 -1.45
CA SER A 80 9.41 10.35 -1.14
C SER A 80 8.54 10.49 -2.37
N ILE A 81 7.23 10.34 -2.17
CA ILE A 81 6.20 10.37 -3.20
C ILE A 81 5.15 11.37 -2.75
N GLN A 82 4.95 12.42 -3.55
CA GLN A 82 3.91 13.40 -3.30
C GLN A 82 2.81 13.24 -4.34
N LEU A 83 1.59 13.02 -3.87
CA LEU A 83 0.42 12.77 -4.70
C LEU A 83 -0.70 13.71 -4.29
N THR A 84 -1.43 14.24 -5.26
CA THR A 84 -2.73 14.86 -5.01
C THR A 84 -3.74 14.04 -5.80
N VAL A 85 -4.68 13.42 -5.09
CA VAL A 85 -5.74 12.61 -5.68
C VAL A 85 -7.09 13.28 -5.47
N PRO A 86 -8.07 13.06 -6.36
CA PRO A 86 -9.44 13.52 -6.13
C PRO A 86 -9.99 13.06 -4.78
N GLY A 87 -10.89 13.83 -4.17
CA GLY A 87 -11.49 13.45 -2.88
C GLY A 87 -12.20 12.10 -2.91
N ASP A 88 -12.77 11.76 -4.06
CA ASP A 88 -13.47 10.49 -4.32
C ASP A 88 -12.52 9.33 -4.67
N ALA A 89 -11.19 9.53 -4.63
CA ALA A 89 -10.21 8.46 -4.79
C ALA A 89 -10.37 7.35 -3.75
N PHE A 90 -10.89 7.69 -2.58
CA PHE A 90 -11.15 6.78 -1.46
C PHE A 90 -12.57 6.22 -1.48
N ASP A 91 -13.41 6.62 -2.45
CA ASP A 91 -14.80 6.17 -2.61
C ASP A 91 -14.84 4.78 -3.28
N ASN A 92 -14.44 3.76 -2.50
CA ASN A 92 -14.69 2.35 -2.77
C ASN A 92 -14.20 1.82 -4.14
N GLY A 93 -12.92 2.04 -4.46
CA GLY A 93 -12.25 1.34 -5.56
C GLY A 93 -12.22 2.06 -6.89
N LYS A 94 -12.42 3.38 -6.90
CA LYS A 94 -12.18 4.22 -8.09
C LYS A 94 -10.69 4.20 -8.46
N ALA A 95 -10.40 3.97 -9.73
CA ALA A 95 -9.06 4.10 -10.27
C ALA A 95 -8.66 5.57 -10.43
N VAL A 96 -7.44 5.90 -10.03
CA VAL A 96 -6.85 7.22 -10.13
C VAL A 96 -5.55 7.13 -10.90
N ASP A 97 -5.48 7.83 -12.02
CA ASP A 97 -4.25 8.01 -12.76
C ASP A 97 -3.28 8.92 -11.98
N VAL A 98 -2.02 8.50 -11.95
CA VAL A 98 -0.90 9.23 -11.34
C VAL A 98 0.16 9.44 -12.44
N PRO A 99 -0.01 10.46 -13.30
CA PRO A 99 0.85 10.64 -14.48
C PRO A 99 2.31 10.88 -14.14
N GLY A 100 2.60 11.56 -13.02
CA GLY A 100 3.97 11.84 -12.58
C GLY A 100 4.82 10.60 -12.30
N TYR A 101 4.17 9.45 -12.11
CA TYR A 101 4.81 8.16 -11.90
C TYR A 101 4.42 7.12 -12.96
N SER A 102 3.64 7.50 -13.98
CA SER A 102 3.06 6.58 -14.99
C SER A 102 2.30 5.41 -14.35
N MET A 103 1.59 5.65 -13.25
CA MET A 103 0.87 4.60 -12.50
C MET A 103 -0.63 4.87 -12.45
N VAL A 104 -1.39 3.81 -12.18
CA VAL A 104 -2.78 3.87 -11.73
C VAL A 104 -2.85 3.30 -10.32
N VAL A 105 -3.59 3.94 -9.44
CA VAL A 105 -3.80 3.49 -8.06
C VAL A 105 -5.29 3.39 -7.76
N VAL A 106 -5.67 2.35 -7.03
CA VAL A 106 -7.02 2.11 -6.55
C VAL A 106 -6.97 1.99 -5.03
N PHE A 107 -7.78 2.80 -4.35
CA PHE A 107 -8.00 2.68 -2.90
C PHE A 107 -9.39 2.12 -2.66
N ARG A 108 -9.47 1.06 -1.85
CA ARG A 108 -10.74 0.51 -1.41
C ARG A 108 -10.74 0.40 0.10
N GLN A 109 -11.68 1.06 0.75
CA GLN A 109 -11.84 0.91 2.19
C GLN A 109 -12.21 -0.54 2.52
N ILE A 110 -11.50 -1.10 3.48
CA ILE A 110 -11.69 -2.48 3.97
C ILE A 110 -11.98 -2.46 5.47
N PRO A 111 -12.51 -3.56 6.02
CA PRO A 111 -12.74 -3.66 7.45
C PRO A 111 -11.47 -3.37 8.29
N ALA A 112 -11.67 -2.75 9.46
CA ALA A 112 -10.57 -2.20 10.26
C ALA A 112 -9.64 -3.28 10.87
N ASP A 113 -10.12 -4.51 11.01
CA ASP A 113 -9.36 -5.68 11.43
C ASP A 113 -8.19 -6.01 10.48
N PHE A 114 -8.29 -5.63 9.20
CA PHE A 114 -7.16 -5.71 8.26
C PHE A 114 -6.05 -4.68 8.54
N GLY A 115 -6.26 -3.72 9.46
CA GLY A 115 -5.27 -2.73 9.85
C GLY A 115 -3.98 -3.33 10.40
N VAL A 116 -4.04 -4.58 10.90
CA VAL A 116 -2.85 -5.35 11.32
C VAL A 116 -1.79 -5.47 10.22
N PHE A 117 -2.21 -5.46 8.95
CA PHE A 117 -1.32 -5.54 7.79
C PHE A 117 -0.66 -4.21 7.43
N ALA A 118 -1.19 -3.07 7.89
CA ALA A 118 -0.59 -1.75 7.67
C ALA A 118 0.44 -1.36 8.74
N GLY A 119 0.40 -2.00 9.92
CA GLY A 119 1.29 -1.70 11.03
C GLY A 119 2.74 -2.14 10.80
N GLU A 120 3.64 -1.79 11.72
CA GLU A 120 5.08 -2.11 11.65
C GLU A 120 5.36 -3.62 11.52
N GLN A 121 4.50 -4.45 12.14
CA GLN A 121 4.58 -5.91 12.10
C GLN A 121 3.71 -6.53 10.98
N GLY A 122 3.16 -5.73 10.07
CA GLY A 122 2.21 -6.18 9.06
C GLY A 122 2.78 -7.27 8.15
N ILE A 123 3.98 -7.05 7.61
CA ILE A 123 4.68 -8.03 6.76
C ILE A 123 4.93 -9.34 7.53
N SER A 124 5.44 -9.25 8.76
CA SER A 124 5.70 -10.43 9.61
C SER A 124 4.42 -11.23 9.88
N THR A 125 3.31 -10.52 10.12
CA THR A 125 1.99 -11.11 10.32
C THR A 125 1.53 -11.84 9.06
N GLN A 126 1.66 -11.22 7.89
CA GLN A 126 1.31 -11.82 6.60
C GLN A 126 2.14 -13.08 6.30
N ILE A 127 3.46 -13.03 6.52
CA ILE A 127 4.36 -14.19 6.35
C ILE A 127 3.89 -15.36 7.23
N LYS A 128 3.61 -15.11 8.51
CA LYS A 128 3.16 -16.17 9.44
C LYS A 128 1.87 -16.84 8.99
N ILE A 129 0.92 -16.06 8.46
CA ILE A 129 -0.34 -16.57 7.92
C ILE A 129 -0.07 -17.45 6.68
N LEU A 130 0.71 -16.96 5.72
CA LEU A 130 1.01 -17.71 4.50
C LEU A 130 1.77 -19.02 4.78
N GLN A 131 2.73 -18.99 5.71
CA GLN A 131 3.43 -20.21 6.16
C GLN A 131 2.49 -21.22 6.83
N ALA A 132 1.48 -20.75 7.58
CA ALA A 132 0.48 -21.64 8.16
C ALA A 132 -0.41 -22.29 7.10
N VAL A 133 -0.81 -21.51 6.08
CA VAL A 133 -1.57 -22.00 4.93
C VAL A 133 -0.77 -23.03 4.12
N GLU A 134 0.51 -22.75 3.85
CA GLU A 134 1.40 -23.68 3.13
C GLU A 134 1.53 -25.03 3.85
N ARG A 135 1.72 -25.00 5.18
CA ARG A 135 1.74 -26.23 5.99
C ARG A 135 0.42 -27.01 5.91
N ALA A 136 -0.72 -26.31 5.95
CA ALA A 136 -2.02 -26.96 5.85
C ALA A 136 -2.22 -27.65 4.48
N TRP A 137 -1.78 -27.02 3.38
CA TRP A 137 -1.81 -27.63 2.06
C TRP A 137 -0.89 -28.84 1.93
N ALA A 138 0.31 -28.78 2.50
CA ALA A 138 1.23 -29.90 2.50
C ALA A 138 0.62 -31.13 3.20
N SER A 139 -0.02 -30.93 4.36
CA SER A 139 -0.71 -32.02 5.07
C SER A 139 -1.88 -32.61 4.28
N HIS A 140 -2.62 -31.79 3.53
CA HIS A 140 -3.73 -32.29 2.71
C HIS A 140 -3.26 -33.12 1.51
N ALA A 141 -2.09 -32.81 0.93
CA ALA A 141 -1.56 -33.52 -0.22
C ALA A 141 -0.98 -34.92 0.11
N GLU A 142 -0.79 -35.22 1.39
CA GLU A 142 -0.28 -36.51 1.88
C GLU A 142 -1.41 -37.51 2.25
N GLU A 143 -2.68 -37.08 2.19
CA GLU A 143 -3.90 -37.90 2.40
C GLU A 143 -4.41 -38.52 1.08
#